data_AF-A0A1F8GV54-F1
#
_entry.id   AF-A0A1F8GV54-F1
#
_cell.length_a   1.000
_cell.length_b   1.000
_cell.length_c   1.000
_cell.angle_alpha   90.00
_cell.angle_beta   90.00
_cell.angle_gamma   90.00
#
_symmetry.space_group_name_H-M   'P 1'
#
loop_
_entity.id
_entity.type
_entity.pdbx_description
1 polymer ?
#
loop_
_entity_poly.entity_id
_entity_poly.type
_entity_poly.pdbx_seq_one_letter_code
_entity_poly.pdbx_strand_id
1 'polypeptide(L)'
;MTDSLKDTGSWNIFGLKYLNLPLSLQNILMDSPTMEFVAEISDTYHLLESQARELSRIMGNVIIGDLFIGNMTSEIGERLNLPPETAQQIRNQIVSELFAPAIEDIKKVQREKFANKIGNQPQTPAPKPPTDINPGNVVNLRNK
;
A
#
# COMPACT_ATOMS: atom_id res chain seq x y z
N MET A 1 -1.64 36.94 10.66
CA MET A 1 -0.78 36.85 9.46
C MET A 1 0.51 36.11 9.82
N THR A 2 0.43 34.80 10.04
CA THR A 2 1.59 33.97 10.47
C THR A 2 1.57 32.57 9.85
N ASP A 3 0.82 32.34 8.77
CA ASP A 3 0.77 31.03 8.10
C ASP A 3 1.77 30.88 6.95
N SER A 4 2.36 31.97 6.45
CA SER A 4 3.18 31.94 5.22
C SER A 4 4.58 31.31 5.41
N LEU A 5 5.06 31.17 6.65
CA LEU A 5 6.42 30.68 6.92
C LEU A 5 6.51 29.15 7.14
N LYS A 6 5.39 28.46 7.39
CA LYS A 6 5.38 26.98 7.52
C LYS A 6 5.36 26.29 6.15
N ASP A 7 4.78 26.95 5.16
CA ASP A 7 4.52 26.36 3.85
C ASP A 7 5.81 26.12 3.05
N THR A 8 6.74 27.08 3.07
CA THR A 8 7.98 27.02 2.27
C THR A 8 8.92 25.88 2.68
N GLY A 9 8.98 25.56 3.98
CA GLY A 9 9.78 24.45 4.49
C GLY A 9 9.22 23.08 4.10
N SER A 10 7.89 22.94 4.11
CA SER A 10 7.20 21.69 3.76
C SER A 10 7.33 21.39 2.27
N TRP A 11 7.15 22.40 1.41
CA TRP A 11 7.31 22.24 -0.04
C TRP A 11 8.75 21.93 -0.44
N ASN A 12 9.75 22.53 0.22
CA ASN A 12 11.16 22.19 -0.03
C ASN A 12 11.47 20.74 0.34
N ILE A 13 10.98 20.26 1.49
CA ILE A 13 11.17 18.87 1.90
C ILE A 13 10.48 17.91 0.92
N PHE A 14 9.25 18.21 0.51
CA PHE A 14 8.53 17.43 -0.48
C PHE A 14 9.26 17.41 -1.83
N GLY A 15 9.70 18.58 -2.32
CA GLY A 15 10.43 18.69 -3.58
C GLY A 15 11.73 17.89 -3.58
N LEU A 16 12.49 17.93 -2.48
CA LEU A 16 13.69 17.10 -2.33
C LEU A 16 13.37 15.60 -2.31
N LYS A 17 12.29 15.19 -1.65
CA LYS A 17 11.86 13.78 -1.67
C LYS A 17 11.45 13.35 -3.08
N TYR A 18 10.65 14.17 -3.77
CA TYR A 18 10.18 13.93 -5.13
C TYR A 18 11.35 13.77 -6.12
N LEU A 19 12.33 14.67 -6.08
CA LEU A 19 13.49 14.63 -6.98
C LEU A 19 14.36 13.37 -6.80
N ASN A 20 14.30 12.74 -5.62
CA ASN A 20 15.03 11.52 -5.32
C ASN A 20 14.23 10.24 -5.64
N LEU A 21 12.98 10.37 -6.09
CA LEU A 21 12.18 9.21 -6.49
C LEU A 21 12.62 8.65 -7.85
N PRO A 22 12.50 7.34 -8.08
CA PRO A 22 12.50 6.75 -9.41
C PRO A 22 11.47 7.43 -10.33
N LEU A 23 11.79 7.54 -11.61
CA LEU A 23 10.93 8.23 -12.61
C LEU A 23 9.52 7.63 -12.67
N SER A 24 9.39 6.32 -12.53
CA SER A 24 8.10 5.61 -12.45
C SER A 24 7.19 6.16 -11.34
N LEU A 25 7.76 6.50 -10.18
CA LEU A 25 7.02 7.04 -9.04
C LEU A 25 6.74 8.54 -9.17
N GLN A 26 7.66 9.27 -9.81
CA GLN A 26 7.44 10.68 -10.15
C GLN A 26 6.24 10.82 -11.09
N ASN A 27 6.18 9.96 -12.12
CA ASN A 27 5.08 9.93 -13.08
C ASN A 27 3.75 9.65 -12.37
N ILE A 28 3.66 8.64 -11.50
CA ILE A 28 2.43 8.38 -10.73
C ILE A 28 1.97 9.63 -9.95
N LEU A 29 2.88 10.43 -9.38
CA LEU A 29 2.47 11.62 -8.62
C LEU A 29 1.95 12.78 -9.48
N MET A 30 2.36 12.87 -10.75
CA MET A 30 2.12 14.05 -11.61
C MET A 30 1.24 13.76 -12.83
N ASP A 31 1.00 12.49 -13.15
CA ASP A 31 0.27 12.08 -14.35
C ASP A 31 -1.24 12.31 -14.22
N SER A 32 -1.87 12.80 -15.30
CA SER A 32 -3.33 12.93 -15.43
C SER A 32 -4.08 11.62 -15.13
N PRO A 33 -3.62 10.44 -15.60
CA PRO A 33 -4.18 9.15 -15.21
C PRO A 33 -4.36 8.95 -13.70
N THR A 34 -3.45 9.46 -12.86
CA THR A 34 -3.59 9.33 -11.41
C THR A 34 -4.73 10.18 -10.86
N MET A 35 -4.91 11.39 -11.40
CA MET A 35 -6.02 12.26 -11.01
C MET A 35 -7.37 11.65 -11.44
N GLU A 36 -7.44 11.12 -12.66
CA GLU A 36 -8.61 10.41 -13.17
C GLU A 36 -8.94 9.18 -12.32
N PHE A 37 -7.92 8.41 -11.94
CA PHE A 37 -8.07 7.25 -11.08
C PHE A 37 -8.63 7.59 -9.68
N VAL A 38 -8.15 8.68 -9.06
CA VAL A 38 -8.72 9.14 -7.78
C VAL A 38 -10.16 9.60 -7.95
N ALA A 39 -10.50 10.26 -9.06
CA ALA A 39 -11.86 10.66 -9.36
C ALA A 39 -12.78 9.44 -9.53
N GLU A 40 -12.32 8.40 -10.22
CA GLU A 40 -13.06 7.14 -10.41
C GLU A 40 -13.32 6.42 -9.08
N ILE A 41 -12.30 6.31 -8.21
CA ILE A 41 -12.49 5.76 -6.86
C ILE A 41 -13.49 6.62 -6.08
N SER A 42 -13.39 7.94 -6.18
CA SER A 42 -14.29 8.84 -5.46
C SER A 42 -15.74 8.66 -5.89
N ASP A 43 -15.99 8.46 -7.18
CA ASP A 43 -17.33 8.18 -7.69
C ASP A 43 -17.84 6.78 -7.25
N THR A 44 -17.00 5.75 -7.44
CA THR A 44 -17.31 4.34 -7.12
C THR A 44 -17.69 4.14 -5.65
N TYR A 45 -16.94 4.77 -4.73
CA TYR A 45 -17.15 4.63 -3.29
C TYR A 45 -17.89 5.82 -2.67
N HIS A 46 -18.41 6.73 -3.49
CA HIS A 46 -19.14 7.94 -3.07
C HIS A 46 -18.38 8.77 -2.04
N LEU A 47 -17.08 8.96 -2.27
CA LEU A 47 -16.23 9.76 -1.40
C LEU A 47 -16.56 11.24 -1.56
N LEU A 48 -16.61 11.95 -0.42
CA LEU A 48 -16.63 13.41 -0.40
C LEU A 48 -15.32 13.98 -0.94
N GLU A 49 -15.36 15.21 -1.45
CA GLU A 49 -14.16 15.89 -1.96
C GLU A 49 -13.01 15.94 -0.93
N SER A 50 -13.36 16.12 0.35
CA SER A 50 -12.39 16.10 1.46
C SER A 50 -11.75 14.73 1.64
N GLN A 51 -12.52 13.64 1.49
CA GLN A 51 -12.03 12.26 1.58
C GLN A 51 -11.16 11.91 0.37
N ALA A 52 -11.56 12.32 -0.83
CA ALA A 52 -10.76 12.15 -2.05
C ALA A 52 -9.39 12.85 -1.93
N ARG A 53 -9.38 14.07 -1.38
CA ARG A 53 -8.14 14.82 -1.11
C ARG A 53 -7.25 14.11 -0.11
N GLU A 54 -7.81 13.56 0.97
CA GLU A 54 -7.04 12.77 1.94
C GLU A 54 -6.55 11.46 1.34
N LEU A 55 -7.32 10.82 0.44
CA LEU A 55 -6.87 9.63 -0.28
C LEU A 55 -5.63 9.92 -1.12
N SER A 56 -5.64 10.99 -1.92
CA SER A 56 -4.47 11.43 -2.68
C SER A 56 -3.26 11.69 -1.79
N ARG A 57 -3.46 12.27 -0.59
CA ARG A 57 -2.39 12.48 0.39
C ARG A 57 -1.84 11.16 0.92
N ILE A 58 -2.69 10.20 1.27
CA ILE A 58 -2.28 8.86 1.71
C ILE A 58 -1.44 8.19 0.62
N MET A 59 -1.92 8.21 -0.64
CA MET A 59 -1.20 7.65 -1.78
C MET A 59 0.17 8.31 -1.97
N GLY A 60 0.22 9.63 -1.94
CA GLY A 60 1.47 10.38 -2.02
C GLY A 60 2.45 10.01 -0.91
N ASN A 61 1.97 9.88 0.33
CA ASN A 61 2.78 9.47 1.48
C ASN A 61 3.35 8.05 1.30
N VAL A 62 2.61 7.12 0.69
CA VAL A 62 3.14 5.78 0.37
C VAL A 62 4.25 5.86 -0.67
N ILE A 63 4.05 6.65 -1.73
CA ILE A 63 5.00 6.78 -2.84
C ILE A 63 6.32 7.40 -2.36
N ILE A 64 6.26 8.47 -1.54
CA ILE A 64 7.45 9.13 -1.00
C ILE A 64 8.10 8.38 0.18
N GLY A 65 7.46 7.31 0.65
CA GLY A 65 7.94 6.48 1.76
C GLY A 65 7.75 7.09 3.15
N ASP A 66 6.81 8.02 3.31
CA ASP A 66 6.41 8.57 4.61
C ASP A 66 5.33 7.71 5.29
N LEU A 67 4.59 6.93 4.50
CA LEU A 67 3.65 5.93 4.98
C LEU A 67 4.04 4.53 4.49
N PHE A 68 4.01 3.54 5.40
CA PHE A 68 4.25 2.15 5.04
C PHE A 68 3.05 1.58 4.27
N ILE A 69 3.28 0.96 3.11
CA ILE A 69 2.20 0.41 2.27
C ILE A 69 1.31 -0.63 2.99
N GLY A 70 1.87 -1.37 3.97
CA GLY A 70 1.11 -2.31 4.78
C GLY A 70 0.13 -1.65 5.76
N ASN A 71 0.33 -0.38 6.10
CA ASN A 71 -0.54 0.39 6.99
C ASN A 71 -1.62 1.16 6.22
N MET A 72 -1.59 1.12 4.89
CA MET A 72 -2.46 1.92 4.03
C MET A 72 -3.95 1.68 4.29
N THR A 73 -4.38 0.43 4.52
CA THR A 73 -5.78 0.11 4.83
C THR A 73 -6.24 0.82 6.11
N SER A 74 -5.43 0.80 7.18
CA SER A 74 -5.76 1.45 8.46
C SER A 74 -5.90 2.96 8.27
N GLU A 75 -4.94 3.58 7.60
CA GLU A 75 -4.95 5.02 7.35
C GLU A 75 -6.13 5.46 6.48
N ILE A 76 -6.52 4.66 5.48
CA ILE A 76 -7.72 4.92 4.68
C ILE A 76 -8.96 4.87 5.58
N GLY A 77 -9.13 3.80 6.35
CA GLY A 77 -10.29 3.63 7.24
C GLY A 77 -10.39 4.76 8.27
N GLU A 78 -9.29 5.09 8.94
CA GLU A 78 -9.25 6.11 9.99
C GLU A 78 -9.45 7.52 9.45
N ARG A 79 -8.73 7.92 8.39
CA ARG A 79 -8.77 9.30 7.89
C ARG A 79 -9.99 9.61 7.06
N LEU A 80 -10.50 8.63 6.31
CA LEU A 80 -11.71 8.80 5.52
C LEU A 80 -12.97 8.39 6.31
N ASN A 81 -12.83 7.89 7.54
CA ASN A 81 -13.96 7.40 8.36
C ASN A 81 -14.80 6.35 7.59
N LEU A 82 -14.13 5.37 7.00
CA LEU A 82 -14.73 4.31 6.20
C LEU A 82 -14.75 2.97 6.94
N PRO A 83 -15.72 2.09 6.66
CA PRO A 83 -15.70 0.72 7.15
C PRO A 83 -14.41 -0.02 6.72
N PRO A 84 -13.89 -0.96 7.54
CA PRO A 84 -12.66 -1.69 7.23
C PRO A 84 -12.69 -2.42 5.89
N GLU A 85 -13.85 -2.97 5.50
CA GLU A 85 -14.02 -3.67 4.23
C GLU A 85 -13.86 -2.72 3.04
N THR A 86 -14.51 -1.56 3.08
CA THR A 86 -14.40 -0.52 2.06
C THR A 86 -12.97 0.00 1.96
N ALA A 87 -12.31 0.25 3.09
CA ALA A 87 -10.92 0.69 3.12
C ALA A 87 -9.98 -0.35 2.47
N GLN A 88 -10.24 -1.65 2.71
CA GLN A 88 -9.47 -2.74 2.13
C GLN A 88 -9.68 -2.86 0.62
N GLN A 89 -10.92 -2.67 0.13
CA GLN A 89 -11.25 -2.67 -1.30
C GLN A 89 -10.54 -1.52 -2.02
N ILE A 90 -10.64 -0.30 -1.51
CA ILE A 90 -9.95 0.88 -2.05
C ILE A 90 -8.44 0.64 -2.08
N ARG A 91 -7.86 0.16 -0.98
CA ARG A 91 -6.42 -0.16 -0.92
C ARG A 91 -6.03 -1.18 -1.98
N ASN A 92 -6.83 -2.23 -2.16
CA ASN A 92 -6.52 -3.27 -3.13
C ASN A 92 -6.53 -2.71 -4.55
N GLN A 93 -7.55 -1.93 -4.90
CA GLN A 93 -7.68 -1.30 -6.21
C GLN A 93 -6.50 -0.38 -6.52
N ILE A 94 -6.11 0.49 -5.58
CA ILE A 94 -4.94 1.37 -5.72
C ILE A 94 -3.67 0.53 -5.98
N VAL A 95 -3.50 -0.56 -5.22
CA VAL A 95 -2.28 -1.38 -5.33
C VAL A 95 -2.24 -2.17 -6.64
N SER A 96 -3.37 -2.72 -7.09
CA SER A 96 -3.45 -3.57 -8.28
C SER A 96 -3.44 -2.78 -9.59
N GLU A 97 -3.96 -1.56 -9.59
CA GLU A 97 -4.16 -0.80 -10.83
C GLU A 97 -3.14 0.33 -10.94
N LEU A 98 -3.09 1.22 -9.94
CA LEU A 98 -2.22 2.39 -10.00
C LEU A 98 -0.77 2.08 -9.64
N PHE A 99 -0.54 1.30 -8.58
CA PHE A 99 0.84 1.04 -8.10
C PHE A 99 1.51 -0.13 -8.81
N ALA A 100 0.75 -1.01 -9.46
CA ALA A 100 1.30 -2.21 -10.10
C ALA A 100 2.45 -1.91 -11.08
N PRO A 101 2.39 -0.88 -11.94
CA PRO A 101 3.48 -0.56 -12.88
C PRO A 101 4.80 -0.17 -12.19
N ALA A 102 4.75 0.34 -10.95
CA ALA A 102 5.91 0.84 -10.22
C ALA A 102 6.12 0.15 -8.86
N ILE A 103 5.52 -1.02 -8.65
CA ILE A 103 5.46 -1.65 -7.33
C ILE A 103 6.84 -2.02 -6.79
N GLU A 104 7.78 -2.38 -7.67
CA GLU A 104 9.16 -2.70 -7.28
C GLU A 104 9.93 -1.47 -6.81
N ASP A 105 9.69 -0.32 -7.44
CA ASP A 105 10.27 0.96 -7.01
C ASP A 105 9.67 1.42 -5.68
N ILE A 106 8.35 1.25 -5.48
CA ILE A 106 7.72 1.48 -4.18
C ILE A 106 8.38 0.61 -3.12
N LYS A 107 8.52 -0.70 -3.36
CA LYS A 107 9.19 -1.61 -2.41
C LYS A 107 10.62 -1.17 -2.11
N LYS A 108 11.37 -0.68 -3.10
CA LYS A 108 12.73 -0.19 -2.89
C LYS A 108 12.76 1.01 -1.95
N VAL A 109 11.95 2.04 -2.23
CA VAL A 109 11.82 3.23 -1.36
C VAL A 109 11.40 2.80 0.05
N GLN A 110 10.44 1.88 0.15
CA GLN A 110 9.93 1.38 1.43
C GLN A 110 10.98 0.59 2.22
N ARG A 111 11.84 -0.20 1.55
CA ARG A 111 12.97 -0.88 2.21
C ARG A 111 13.98 0.10 2.79
N GLU A 112 14.31 1.15 2.05
CA GLU A 112 15.26 2.18 2.49
C GLU A 112 14.73 2.98 3.69
N LYS A 113 13.43 3.31 3.67
CA LYS A 113 12.78 4.11 4.74
C LYS A 113 12.37 3.29 5.96
N PHE A 114 11.99 2.03 5.76
CA PHE A 114 11.41 1.17 6.79
C PHE A 114 12.21 -0.13 7.01
N ALA A 115 13.51 -0.17 6.72
CA ALA A 115 14.38 -1.33 6.95
C ALA A 115 14.19 -1.96 8.35
N ASN A 116 13.99 -1.13 9.38
CA ASN A 116 13.76 -1.57 10.76
C ASN A 116 12.36 -2.20 11.00
N LYS A 117 11.35 -1.95 10.15
CA LYS A 117 10.01 -2.56 10.25
C LYS A 117 9.93 -3.90 9.52
N ILE A 118 10.75 -4.11 8.48
CA ILE A 118 10.75 -5.34 7.68
C ILE A 118 11.49 -6.48 8.42
N GLY A 119 12.42 -6.15 9.33
CA GLY A 119 13.12 -7.13 10.17
C GLY A 119 12.28 -7.77 11.28
N ASN A 120 11.08 -7.25 11.58
CA ASN A 120 10.24 -7.72 12.68
C ASN A 120 8.91 -8.35 12.23
N GLN A 121 8.73 -8.66 10.94
CA GLN A 121 7.69 -9.62 10.58
C GLN A 121 8.16 -11.01 11.04
N PRO A 122 7.42 -11.71 11.92
CA PRO A 122 7.61 -13.13 12.09
C PRO A 122 7.47 -13.74 10.70
N GLN A 123 8.55 -14.30 10.17
CA GLN A 123 8.44 -15.24 9.08
C GLN A 123 7.51 -16.33 9.60
N THR A 124 6.24 -16.31 9.20
CA THR A 124 5.40 -17.50 9.30
C THR A 124 6.23 -18.60 8.65
N PRO A 125 6.64 -19.66 9.38
CA PRO A 125 7.44 -20.70 8.79
C PRO A 125 6.68 -21.22 7.57
N ALA A 126 7.37 -21.29 6.43
CA ALA A 126 6.86 -21.90 5.23
C ALA A 126 6.14 -23.21 5.60
N PRO A 127 4.94 -23.48 5.06
CA PRO A 127 4.26 -24.74 5.34
C PRO A 127 5.24 -25.87 5.05
N LYS A 128 5.58 -26.64 6.10
CA LYS A 128 6.40 -27.84 5.94
C LYS A 128 5.74 -28.69 4.85
N PRO A 129 6.52 -29.28 3.92
CA PRO A 129 5.96 -30.25 2.99
C PRO A 129 5.20 -31.32 3.78
N PRO A 130 4.07 -31.82 3.26
CA PRO A 130 3.22 -32.75 3.99
C PRO A 130 4.07 -33.93 4.45
N THR A 131 4.12 -34.13 5.77
CA THR A 131 4.80 -35.27 6.37
C THR A 131 4.19 -36.55 5.82
N ASP A 132 5.12 -37.40 5.41
CA ASP A 132 4.99 -38.74 4.89
C ASP A 132 3.75 -39.54 5.34
N ILE A 133 3.20 -40.22 4.36
CA ILE A 133 2.08 -41.15 4.44
C ILE A 133 2.46 -42.24 5.44
N ASN A 134 1.67 -42.38 6.49
CA ASN A 134 1.77 -43.48 7.44
C ASN A 134 1.57 -44.82 6.69
N PRO A 135 2.58 -45.71 6.55
CA PRO A 135 2.41 -46.99 5.86
C PRO A 135 1.80 -48.08 6.76
N GLY A 136 1.09 -47.69 7.83
CA GLY A 136 0.68 -48.58 8.91
C GLY A 136 -0.72 -49.19 8.82
N ASN A 137 -1.49 -48.99 7.74
CA ASN A 137 -2.86 -49.52 7.66
C ASN A 137 -3.20 -50.18 6.32
N VAL A 138 -2.43 -51.23 5.97
CA VAL A 138 -2.88 -52.24 5.01
C VAL A 138 -3.84 -53.22 5.71
N VAL A 139 -5.14 -52.93 5.61
CA VAL A 139 -6.17 -53.94 5.91
C VAL A 139 -6.13 -54.97 4.77
N ASN A 140 -5.55 -56.14 5.05
CA ASN A 140 -5.59 -57.30 4.14
C ASN A 140 -7.03 -57.86 4.09
N LEU A 141 -7.79 -57.48 3.07
CA LEU A 141 -9.12 -58.05 2.76
C LEU A 141 -9.04 -59.35 1.93
N ARG A 142 -8.18 -60.28 2.32
CA ARG A 142 -8.22 -61.67 1.85
C ARG A 142 -7.81 -62.60 2.99
N ASN A 143 -8.81 -63.14 3.69
CA ASN A 143 -8.86 -64.54 4.17
C ASN A 143 -10.00 -64.71 5.20
N LYS A 144 -11.22 -65.00 4.73
CA LYS A 144 -11.92 -66.31 4.83
C LYS A 144 -13.34 -66.17 4.32
#